data_AF-A0A7W1IX24-F1
#
_entry.id   AF-A0A7W1IX24-F1
#
_cell.length_a   1.000
_cell.length_b   1.000
_cell.length_c   1.000
_cell.angle_alpha   90.00
_cell.angle_beta   90.00
_cell.angle_gamma   90.00
#
_symmetry.space_group_name_H-M   'P 1'
#
loop_
_entity.id
_entity.type
_entity.pdbx_description
1 polymer ?
#
loop_
_entity_poly.entity_id
_entity_poly.type
_entity_poly.pdbx_seq_one_letter_code
_entity_poly.pdbx_strand_id
1 'polypeptide(L)' 'MKRWEELTDEEKFLAERLPMSATFTRREREKHTFCPRCWQEVVPDETADC' A
#
# COMPACT_ATOMS: atom_id res chain seq x y z
N MET A 1 9.69 -4.40 -1.12
CA MET A 1 8.30 -3.91 -1.05
C MET A 1 7.52 -4.61 -2.14
N LYS A 2 6.23 -4.88 -1.95
CA LYS A 2 5.33 -5.51 -2.92
C LYS A 2 4.26 -4.51 -3.36
N ARG A 3 3.87 -4.50 -4.63
CA ARG A 3 2.67 -3.79 -5.09
C ARG A 3 1.41 -4.52 -4.67
N TRP A 4 0.28 -3.82 -4.71
CA TRP A 4 -1.03 -4.40 -4.36
C TRP A 4 -1.35 -5.69 -5.12
N GLU A 5 -1.01 -5.75 -6.41
CA GLU A 5 -1.21 -6.92 -7.27
C GLU A 5 -0.36 -8.13 -6.89
N GLU A 6 0.79 -7.91 -6.23
CA GLU A 6 1.72 -8.95 -5.77
C GLU A 6 1.37 -9.49 -4.37
N LEU A 7 0.36 -8.90 -3.72
CA LEU A 7 -0.13 -9.35 -2.43
C LEU A 7 -1.09 -10.55 -2.58
N THR A 8 -0.94 -11.54 -1.72
CA THR A 8 -1.93 -12.61 -1.53
C THR A 8 -3.24 -12.06 -0.95
N ASP A 9 -4.32 -12.84 -0.98
CA ASP A 9 -5.60 -12.40 -0.40
C ASP A 9 -5.50 -12.11 1.11
N GLU A 10 -4.70 -12.90 1.84
CA GLU A 10 -4.41 -12.66 3.25
C GLU A 10 -3.60 -11.37 3.45
N GLU A 11 -2.61 -11.15 2.60
CA GLU A 11 -1.81 -9.92 2.59
C GLU A 11 -2.66 -8.68 2.25
N LYS A 12 -3.61 -8.79 1.32
CA LYS A 12 -4.55 -7.72 0.98
C LYS A 12 -5.47 -7.40 2.15
N PHE A 13 -5.97 -8.40 2.85
CA PHE A 13 -6.80 -8.20 4.03
C PHE A 13 -6.04 -7.46 5.15
N LEU A 14 -4.77 -7.79 5.35
CA LEU A 14 -3.90 -7.06 6.28
C LEU A 14 -3.63 -5.64 5.81
N ALA A 15 -3.39 -5.43 4.53
CA ALA A 15 -3.24 -4.11 3.94
C ALA A 15 -4.51 -3.26 4.16
N GLU A 16 -5.71 -3.79 3.93
CA GLU A 16 -6.99 -3.06 4.17
C GLU A 16 -7.17 -2.58 5.62
N ARG A 17 -6.45 -3.16 6.58
CA ARG A 17 -6.51 -2.78 8.00
C ARG A 17 -5.45 -1.75 8.40
N LEU A 18 -4.56 -1.36 7.50
CA LEU A 18 -3.55 -0.36 7.80
C LEU A 18 -4.16 1.04 7.97
N PRO A 19 -3.57 1.92 8.79
CA PRO A 19 -4.12 3.26 9.05
C PRO A 19 -4.38 4.08 7.78
N MET A 20 -3.55 3.87 6.76
CA MET A 20 -3.64 4.51 5.46
C MET A 20 -4.87 4.08 4.65
N SER A 21 -5.52 2.95 4.98
CA SER A 21 -6.79 2.56 4.36
C SER A 21 -7.95 3.50 4.73
N ALA A 22 -7.83 4.21 5.85
CA ALA A 22 -8.76 5.27 6.22
C ALA A 22 -8.47 6.60 5.49
N THR A 23 -7.26 6.75 4.93
CA THR A 23 -6.81 7.99 4.28
C THR A 23 -6.90 7.89 2.75
N PHE A 24 -6.64 6.71 2.19
CA PHE A 24 -6.57 6.46 0.76
C PHE A 24 -7.59 5.41 0.35
N THR A 25 -8.27 5.66 -0.76
CA THR A 25 -9.15 4.68 -1.40
C THR A 25 -8.33 3.52 -1.95
N ARG A 26 -8.96 2.35 -2.13
CA ARG A 26 -8.30 1.18 -2.71
C ARG A 26 -7.58 1.48 -4.04
N ARG A 27 -8.17 2.31 -4.90
CA ARG A 27 -7.61 2.68 -6.19
C ARG A 27 -6.32 3.51 -6.05
N GLU A 28 -6.22 4.35 -5.03
CA GLU A 28 -4.99 5.09 -4.74
C GLU A 28 -3.92 4.15 -4.19
N ARG A 29 -4.33 3.23 -3.32
CA ARG A 29 -3.45 2.22 -2.70
C ARG A 29 -2.90 1.18 -3.67
N GLU A 30 -3.54 0.97 -4.81
CA GLU A 30 -2.98 0.17 -5.90
C GLU A 30 -1.66 0.73 -6.45
N LYS A 31 -1.44 2.05 -6.31
CA LYS A 31 -0.16 2.69 -6.64
C LYS A 31 0.89 2.56 -5.53
N HIS A 32 0.47 2.20 -4.31
CA HIS A 32 1.34 2.10 -3.15
C HIS A 32 2.11 0.79 -3.12
N THR A 33 3.19 0.76 -2.34
CA THR A 33 3.95 -0.46 -2.10
C THR A 33 3.96 -0.80 -0.62
N PHE A 34 3.93 -2.10 -0.33
CA PHE A 34 3.71 -2.66 1.00
C PHE A 34 4.89 -3.53 1.41
N CYS A 35 5.33 -3.37 2.66
CA CYS A 35 6.32 -4.25 3.27
C CYS A 35 5.61 -5.48 3.88
N PRO A 36 5.69 -6.69 3.33
CA PRO A 36 4.98 -7.85 3.90
C PRO A 36 5.52 -8.31 5.27
N ARG A 37 6.72 -7.85 5.66
CA ARG A 37 7.30 -8.11 7.00
C ARG A 37 6.84 -7.14 8.07
N CYS A 38 6.76 -5.87 7.70
CA CYS A 38 6.62 -4.75 8.64
C CYS A 38 5.33 -3.96 8.45
N TRP A 39 4.55 -4.32 7.43
CA TRP A 39 3.29 -3.70 7.03
C TRP A 39 3.34 -2.19 6.85
N GLN A 40 4.54 -1.67 6.58
CA GLN A 40 4.73 -0.29 6.18
C GLN A 40 4.20 -0.10 4.75
N GLU A 41 3.29 0.85 4.60
CA GLU A 41 2.77 1.32 3.32
C GLU A 41 3.55 2.55 2.89
N VAL A 42 4.19 2.46 1.73
CA VAL A 42 4.94 3.56 1.11
C VAL A 42 4.11 4.10 -0.04
N VAL A 43 3.69 5.34 0.12
CA VAL A 43 3.04 6.13 -0.92
C VAL A 43 4.10 6.45 -1.98
N PRO A 44 3.83 6.23 -3.28
CA PRO A 44 4.73 6.68 -4.33
C PRO A 44 4.77 8.20 -4.25
N ASP A 45 5.96 8.74 -4.02
CA ASP A 45 6.18 10.17 -3.98
C ASP A 45 6.05 10.70 -5.42
N GLU A 46 4.86 11.11 -5.84
CA GLU A 46 4.65 11.81 -7.13
C GLU A 46 5.23 13.25 -7.08
N THR A 47 5.98 13.61 -6.02
CA THR A 47 6.61 14.92 -5.79
C THR A 47 8.13 14.91 -5.84
N ALA A 48 8.75 13.87 -6.40
CA ALA A 48 10.19 13.89 -6.73
C ALA A 48 10.46 14.50 -8.12
N ASP A 49 9.87 15.66 -8.41
CA ASP A 49 10.34 16.56 -9.48
C ASP A 49 10.16 17.98 -8.96
N CYS A 50 11.22 18.52 -8.36
CA CYS A 50 11.29 19.88 -7.86
C CYS A 50 12.55 20.54 -8.43
#